data_AF-A0A1Q5PAW2-F1
#
_entry.id   AF-A0A1Q5PAW2-F1
#
_cell.length_a   1.000
_cell.length_b   1.000
_cell.length_c   1.000
_cell.angle_alpha   90.00
_cell.angle_beta   90.00
_cell.angle_gamma   90.00
#
_symmetry.space_group_name_H-M   'P 1'
#
loop_
_entity.id
_entity.type
_entity.pdbx_description
1 polymer ?
#
loop_
_entity_poly.entity_id
_entity_poly.type
_entity_poly.pdbx_seq_one_letter_code
_entity_poly.pdbx_strand_id
1 'polypeptide(L)'
;MAAFGYLYFQQHFLKYTYLCLMSYSPAILTGTTNHLQRIFEVDNLPATNLEALEFKLAHLVQQLLRNDFSRLLHILYRIDVDEQKVKQAMVDADEEIIATRIARLILKREIQKAEIRLRYSGR
;
A
#
# COMPACT_ATOMS: atom_id res chain seq x y z
N MET A 1 -1.56 -7.55 -32.31
CA MET A 1 -0.85 -7.24 -31.03
C MET A 1 -1.72 -6.50 -30.00
N ALA A 2 -3.05 -6.64 -30.02
CA ALA A 2 -3.96 -5.97 -29.05
C ALA A 2 -4.53 -6.94 -27.98
N ALA A 3 -4.43 -8.26 -28.18
CA ALA A 3 -5.04 -9.25 -27.29
C ALA A 3 -4.24 -9.50 -26.00
N PHE A 4 -2.92 -9.29 -26.01
CA PHE A 4 -2.07 -9.50 -24.83
C PHE A 4 -2.29 -8.43 -23.73
N GLY A 5 -2.60 -7.19 -24.11
CA GLY A 5 -2.89 -6.11 -23.15
C GLY A 5 -4.20 -6.33 -22.38
N TYR A 6 -5.23 -6.85 -23.05
CA TYR A 6 -6.53 -7.11 -22.43
C TYR A 6 -6.50 -8.27 -21.43
N LEU A 7 -5.74 -9.33 -21.71
CA LEU A 7 -5.57 -10.45 -20.78
C LEU A 7 -4.74 -10.06 -19.55
N TYR A 8 -3.75 -9.18 -19.70
CA TYR A 8 -2.99 -8.65 -18.57
C TYR A 8 -3.85 -7.71 -17.71
N PHE A 9 -4.68 -6.88 -18.34
CA PHE A 9 -5.63 -5.99 -17.67
C PHE A 9 -6.72 -6.78 -16.90
N GLN A 10 -7.25 -7.87 -17.48
CA GLN A 10 -8.25 -8.74 -16.85
C GLN A 10 -7.70 -9.54 -15.66
N GLN A 11 -6.46 -10.05 -15.75
CA GLN A 11 -5.81 -10.73 -14.62
C GLN A 11 -5.39 -9.77 -13.50
N HIS A 12 -5.02 -8.54 -13.84
CA HIS A 12 -4.78 -7.52 -12.83
C HIS A 12 -6.09 -7.22 -12.10
N PHE A 13 -7.19 -6.94 -12.81
CA PHE A 13 -8.50 -6.59 -12.25
C PHE A 13 -9.02 -7.63 -11.22
N LEU A 14 -8.82 -8.92 -11.50
CA LEU A 14 -9.22 -9.99 -10.58
C LEU A 14 -8.43 -10.00 -9.26
N LYS A 15 -7.23 -9.41 -9.17
CA LYS A 15 -6.54 -9.22 -7.88
C LYS A 15 -7.06 -8.02 -7.07
N TYR A 16 -7.66 -7.02 -7.71
CA TYR A 16 -8.21 -5.83 -7.03
C TYR A 16 -9.54 -6.12 -6.36
N THR A 17 -10.35 -7.02 -6.92
CA THR A 17 -11.61 -7.46 -6.30
C THR A 17 -11.39 -8.28 -5.02
N TYR A 18 -10.28 -8.99 -4.86
CA TYR A 18 -10.01 -9.76 -3.63
C TYR A 18 -9.60 -8.91 -2.42
N LEU A 19 -9.10 -7.68 -2.61
CA LEU A 19 -8.78 -6.80 -1.47
C LEU A 19 -10.05 -6.29 -0.77
N CYS A 20 -11.15 -6.14 -1.52
CA CYS A 20 -12.47 -5.75 -1.04
C CYS A 20 -13.11 -6.79 -0.08
N LEU A 21 -12.65 -8.03 -0.10
CA LEU A 21 -13.18 -9.14 0.72
C LEU A 21 -12.37 -9.46 1.99
N MET A 22 -11.28 -8.75 2.25
CA MET A 22 -10.46 -8.98 3.45
C MET A 22 -10.78 -7.96 4.54
N SER A 23 -11.75 -8.29 5.40
CA SER A 23 -12.01 -7.53 6.63
C SER A 23 -10.92 -7.84 7.67
N TYR A 24 -9.97 -6.92 7.88
CA TYR A 24 -8.98 -7.04 8.95
C TYR A 24 -9.60 -6.69 10.31
N SER A 25 -9.07 -7.27 11.39
CA SER A 25 -9.54 -6.91 12.73
C SER A 25 -9.23 -5.42 13.02
N PRO A 26 -10.09 -4.71 13.79
CA PRO A 26 -9.87 -3.30 14.10
C PRO A 26 -8.51 -3.03 14.76
N ALA A 27 -8.01 -3.97 15.55
CA ALA A 27 -6.70 -3.88 16.18
C ALA A 27 -5.54 -3.87 15.16
N ILE A 28 -5.62 -4.71 14.13
CA ILE A 28 -4.62 -4.77 13.06
C ILE A 28 -4.64 -3.48 12.25
N LEU A 29 -5.83 -2.99 11.90
CA LEU A 29 -5.96 -1.77 11.09
C LEU A 29 -5.51 -0.54 11.88
N THR A 30 -5.86 -0.45 13.16
CA THR A 30 -5.40 0.63 14.05
C THR A 30 -3.88 0.60 14.22
N GLY A 31 -3.30 -0.57 14.48
CA GLY A 31 -1.85 -0.73 14.61
C GLY A 31 -1.09 -0.35 13.33
N THR A 32 -1.63 -0.76 12.17
CA THR A 32 -1.11 -0.39 10.85
C THR A 32 -1.16 1.12 10.64
N THR A 33 -2.31 1.72 10.92
CA THR A 33 -2.55 3.16 10.73
C THR A 33 -1.60 4.00 11.58
N ASN A 34 -1.47 3.66 12.87
CA ASN A 34 -0.56 4.36 13.79
C ASN A 34 0.90 4.31 13.32
N HIS A 35 1.33 3.19 12.75
CA HIS A 35 2.70 3.07 12.24
C HIS A 35 2.89 3.88 10.96
N LEU A 36 1.91 3.86 10.05
CA LEU A 36 1.94 4.67 8.83
C LEU A 36 1.97 6.17 9.12
N GLN A 37 1.17 6.65 10.09
CA GLN A 37 1.17 8.05 10.52
C GLN A 37 2.58 8.52 10.92
N ARG A 38 3.31 7.71 11.70
CA ARG A 38 4.68 8.03 12.11
C ARG A 38 5.67 8.01 10.96
N ILE A 39 5.52 7.10 9.99
CA ILE A 39 6.44 7.00 8.85
C ILE A 39 6.25 8.15 7.87
N PHE A 40 4.98 8.50 7.60
CA PHE A 40 4.63 9.56 6.68
C PHE A 40 4.61 10.94 7.33
N GLU A 41 4.79 11.01 8.66
CA GLU A 41 4.73 12.26 9.45
C GLU A 41 3.40 13.01 9.23
N VAL A 42 2.30 12.24 9.26
CA VAL A 42 0.95 12.77 9.05
C VAL A 42 0.05 12.37 10.21
N ASP A 43 -0.87 13.27 10.52
CA ASP A 43 -1.97 13.00 11.45
C ASP A 43 -3.23 12.60 10.69
N ASN A 44 -4.17 11.97 11.39
CA ASN A 44 -5.52 11.67 10.89
C ASN A 44 -5.61 10.74 9.65
N LEU A 45 -4.92 9.60 9.68
CA LEU A 45 -5.22 8.51 8.73
C LEU A 45 -6.41 7.68 9.24
N PRO A 46 -7.29 7.19 8.36
CA PRO A 46 -8.47 6.44 8.78
C PRO A 46 -8.09 5.04 9.30
N ALA A 47 -8.43 4.75 10.56
CA ALA A 47 -8.05 3.51 11.24
C ALA A 47 -9.10 2.41 11.21
N THR A 48 -10.29 2.70 10.67
CA THR A 48 -11.46 1.79 10.73
C THR A 48 -11.91 1.27 9.37
N ASN A 49 -11.44 1.89 8.28
CA ASN A 49 -11.80 1.52 6.91
C ASN A 49 -10.54 1.38 6.06
N LEU A 50 -10.31 0.16 5.55
CA LEU A 50 -9.13 -0.17 4.74
C LEU A 50 -9.12 0.59 3.41
N GLU A 51 -10.26 0.72 2.74
CA GLU A 51 -10.37 1.41 1.45
C GLU A 51 -10.07 2.89 1.62
N ALA A 52 -10.61 3.52 2.67
CA ALA A 52 -10.31 4.91 3.00
C ALA A 52 -8.82 5.11 3.32
N LEU A 53 -8.21 4.13 4.00
CA LEU A 53 -6.78 4.16 4.32
C LEU A 53 -5.92 4.02 3.08
N GLU A 54 -6.26 3.09 2.19
CA GLU A 54 -5.60 2.91 0.90
C GLU A 54 -5.69 4.18 0.06
N PHE A 55 -6.88 4.76 -0.06
CA PHE A 55 -7.09 5.98 -0.82
C PHE A 55 -6.24 7.15 -0.30
N LYS A 56 -6.24 7.36 1.02
CA LYS A 56 -5.41 8.41 1.65
C LYS A 56 -3.92 8.14 1.48
N LEU A 57 -3.49 6.89 1.63
CA LEU A 57 -2.10 6.52 1.45
C LEU A 57 -1.64 6.67 0.00
N ALA A 58 -2.48 6.30 -0.97
CA ALA A 58 -2.21 6.52 -2.39
C ALA A 58 -2.01 8.01 -2.70
N HIS A 59 -2.84 8.88 -2.12
CA HIS A 59 -2.65 10.31 -2.26
C HIS A 59 -1.31 10.80 -1.69
N LEU A 60 -0.91 10.34 -0.50
CA LEU A 60 0.40 10.67 0.09
C LEU A 60 1.56 10.19 -0.78
N VAL A 61 1.48 8.97 -1.29
CA VAL A 61 2.49 8.41 -2.20
C VAL A 61 2.55 9.23 -3.49
N GLN A 62 1.42 9.64 -4.06
CA GLN A 62 1.38 10.48 -5.26
C GLN A 62 2.05 11.84 -5.01
N GLN A 63 1.82 12.46 -3.85
CA GLN A 63 2.52 13.70 -3.48
C GLN A 63 4.03 13.50 -3.39
N LEU A 64 4.50 12.40 -2.80
CA LEU A 64 5.93 12.09 -2.74
C LEU A 64 6.52 11.77 -4.11
N LEU A 65 5.79 11.05 -4.98
CA LEU A 65 6.22 10.78 -6.36
C LEU A 65 6.52 12.08 -7.12
N ARG A 66 5.66 13.09 -6.95
CA ARG A 66 5.78 14.38 -7.64
C ARG A 66 6.82 15.31 -7.03
N ASN A 67 6.85 15.36 -5.70
CA ASN A 67 7.51 16.45 -4.98
C ASN A 67 8.80 16.01 -4.27
N ASP A 68 8.92 14.73 -3.89
CA ASP A 68 10.06 14.22 -3.14
C ASP A 68 10.23 12.69 -3.30
N PHE A 69 10.70 12.30 -4.48
CA PHE A 69 10.91 10.90 -4.80
C PHE A 69 11.96 10.22 -3.92
N SER A 70 12.98 10.98 -3.47
CA SER A 70 14.00 10.46 -2.56
C SER A 70 13.39 10.03 -1.22
N ARG A 71 12.50 10.85 -0.65
CA ARG A 71 11.78 10.50 0.57
C ARG A 71 10.88 9.28 0.37
N LEU A 72 10.23 9.13 -0.78
CA LEU A 72 9.45 7.93 -1.09
C LEU A 72 10.33 6.67 -1.03
N LEU A 73 11.50 6.67 -1.68
CA LEU A 73 12.42 5.54 -1.67
C LEU A 73 12.90 5.21 -0.25
N HIS A 74 13.24 6.22 0.56
CA HIS A 74 13.63 6.04 1.95
C HIS A 74 12.52 5.37 2.78
N ILE A 75 11.27 5.79 2.59
CA ILE A 75 10.11 5.18 3.25
C ILE A 75 9.96 3.71 2.84
N LEU A 76 10.00 3.41 1.54
CA LEU A 76 9.84 2.04 1.02
C LEU A 76 10.91 1.09 1.56
N TYR A 77 12.16 1.56 1.64
CA TYR A 77 13.26 0.81 2.22
C TYR A 77 13.04 0.52 3.72
N ARG A 78 12.62 1.54 4.51
CA ARG A 78 12.35 1.39 5.95
C ARG A 78 11.18 0.44 6.24
N ILE A 79 10.20 0.39 5.35
CA ILE A 79 9.04 -0.50 5.46
C ILE A 79 9.39 -1.93 5.03
N ASP A 80 10.55 -2.16 4.42
CA ASP A 80 10.95 -3.46 3.87
C ASP A 80 9.94 -3.93 2.80
N VAL A 81 9.65 -3.04 1.85
CA VAL A 81 8.90 -3.36 0.63
C VAL A 81 9.86 -3.93 -0.40
N ASP A 82 9.46 -5.06 -1.01
CA ASP A 82 10.22 -5.73 -2.06
C ASP A 82 10.48 -4.79 -3.27
N GLU A 83 11.76 -4.52 -3.53
CA GLU A 83 12.20 -3.60 -4.58
C GLU A 83 11.74 -4.02 -5.98
N GLN A 84 11.70 -5.33 -6.26
CA GLN A 84 11.24 -5.84 -7.56
C GLN A 84 9.75 -5.53 -7.77
N LYS A 85 8.94 -5.66 -6.71
CA LYS A 85 7.52 -5.27 -6.76
C LYS A 85 7.34 -3.77 -6.90
N VAL A 86 8.20 -2.97 -6.28
CA VAL A 86 8.18 -1.50 -6.47
C VAL A 86 8.48 -1.16 -7.93
N LYS A 87 9.55 -1.73 -8.51
CA LYS A 87 9.87 -1.52 -9.93
C LYS A 87 8.71 -1.88 -10.85
N GLN A 88 8.07 -3.02 -10.61
CA GLN A 88 6.87 -3.43 -11.37
C GLN A 88 5.70 -2.47 -11.17
N ALA A 89 5.49 -1.96 -9.95
CA ALA A 89 4.43 -1.00 -9.65
C ALA A 89 4.60 0.33 -10.40
N MET A 90 5.85 0.73 -10.65
CA MET A 90 6.19 1.95 -11.40
C MET A 90 6.06 1.83 -12.92
N VAL A 91 5.78 0.63 -13.45
CA VAL A 91 5.54 0.43 -14.90
C VAL A 91 4.09 0.83 -15.23
N ASP A 92 3.86 2.13 -15.34
CA ASP A 92 2.64 2.72 -15.88
C ASP A 92 2.93 4.16 -16.36
N ALA A 93 2.05 4.72 -17.19
CA ALA A 93 2.13 6.13 -17.57
C ALA A 93 1.37 7.03 -16.59
N ASP A 94 0.42 6.46 -15.85
CA ASP A 94 -0.42 7.20 -14.92
C ASP A 94 0.13 7.13 -13.48
N GLU A 95 0.52 8.29 -12.96
CA GLU A 95 1.02 8.45 -11.60
C GLU A 95 0.01 8.05 -10.53
N GLU A 96 -1.29 8.21 -10.77
CA GLU A 96 -2.33 7.75 -9.84
C GLU A 96 -2.34 6.23 -9.74
N ILE A 97 -2.18 5.53 -10.87
CA ILE A 97 -2.09 4.07 -10.91
C ILE A 97 -0.82 3.61 -10.20
N ILE A 98 0.33 4.26 -10.46
CA ILE A 98 1.60 3.95 -9.77
C ILE A 98 1.46 4.15 -8.26
N ALA A 99 0.94 5.31 -7.83
CA ALA A 99 0.75 5.64 -6.42
C ALA A 99 -0.15 4.63 -5.71
N THR A 100 -1.25 4.23 -6.36
CA THR A 100 -2.18 3.24 -5.82
C THR A 100 -1.50 1.86 -5.69
N ARG A 101 -0.73 1.42 -6.69
CA ARG A 101 0.01 0.15 -6.63
C ARG A 101 1.04 0.15 -5.50
N ILE A 102 1.80 1.22 -5.35
CA ILE A 102 2.79 1.38 -4.28
C ILE A 102 2.11 1.42 -2.90
N ALA A 103 1.01 2.17 -2.75
CA ALA A 103 0.25 2.24 -1.50
C ALA A 103 -0.24 0.85 -1.05
N ARG A 104 -0.70 0.00 -1.99
CA ARG A 104 -1.07 -1.38 -1.68
C ARG A 104 0.11 -2.24 -1.24
N LEU A 105 1.29 -2.06 -1.84
CA LEU A 105 2.49 -2.78 -1.40
C LEU A 105 2.87 -2.40 0.04
N ILE A 106 2.81 -1.11 0.36
CA ILE A 106 3.05 -0.59 1.71
C ILE A 106 2.03 -1.16 2.70
N LEU A 107 0.74 -1.05 2.40
CA LEU A 107 -0.33 -1.55 3.27
C LEU A 107 -0.19 -3.05 3.54
N LYS A 108 0.02 -3.84 2.49
CA LYS A 108 0.21 -5.28 2.62
C LYS A 108 1.35 -5.61 3.57
N ARG A 109 2.47 -4.90 3.47
CA ARG A 109 3.64 -5.14 4.31
C ARG A 109 3.39 -4.75 5.76
N GLU A 110 2.75 -3.62 6.00
CA GLU A 110 2.48 -3.11 7.35
C GLU A 110 1.40 -3.91 8.08
N ILE A 111 0.36 -4.35 7.38
CA ILE A 111 -0.64 -5.27 7.89
C ILE A 111 0.03 -6.59 8.30
N GLN A 112 0.88 -7.16 7.45
CA GLN A 112 1.60 -8.39 7.76
C GLN A 112 2.45 -8.26 9.05
N LYS A 113 3.13 -7.12 9.23
CA LYS A 113 3.88 -6.86 10.48
C LYS A 113 2.96 -6.74 11.68
N ALA A 114 1.81 -6.08 11.54
CA ALA A 114 0.80 -5.99 12.59
C ALA A 114 0.26 -7.37 12.99
N GLU A 115 -0.01 -8.25 12.02
CA GLU A 115 -0.47 -9.62 12.27
C GLU A 115 0.58 -10.45 13.01
N ILE A 116 1.85 -10.35 12.61
CA ILE A 116 2.96 -11.02 13.30
C ILE A 116 3.05 -10.51 14.75
N ARG A 117 3.03 -9.18 14.95
CA ARG A 117 3.06 -8.60 16.30
C ARG A 117 1.90 -9.11 17.16
N LEU A 118 0.68 -9.11 16.65
CA LEU A 118 -0.49 -9.60 17.38
C LEU A 118 -0.39 -11.10 17.71
N ARG A 119 0.13 -11.91 16.78
CA ARG A 119 0.27 -13.36 16.98
C ARG A 119 1.31 -13.72 18.04
N TYR A 120 2.35 -12.90 18.20
CA TYR A 120 3.49 -13.19 19.07
C TYR A 120 3.63 -12.27 20.29
N SER A 121 2.78 -11.25 20.46
CA SER A 121 2.85 -10.31 21.60
C SER A 121 2.43 -10.91 22.95
N GLY A 122 1.95 -12.15 22.98
CA GLY A 122 1.51 -12.86 24.19
C GLY A 122 2.42 -14.02 24.61
N ARG A 123 3.68 -14.05 24.15
CA ARG A 123 4.70 -15.00 24.60
C ARG A 123 5.81 -14.27 25.36
#